data_AF-A0A3B8W713-F1
#
_entry.id   AF-A0A3B8W713-F1
#
_cell.length_a   1.000
_cell.length_b   1.000
_cell.length_c   1.000
_cell.angle_alpha   90.00
_cell.angle_beta   90.00
_cell.angle_gamma   90.00
#
_symmetry.space_group_name_H-M   'P 1'
#
loop_
_entity.id
_entity.type
_entity.pdbx_description
1 polymer ?
#
loop_
_entity_poly.entity_id
_entity_poly.type
_entity_poly.pdbx_seq_one_letter_code
_entity_poly.pdbx_strand_id
1 'polypeptide(L)'
;ILLTDEALTDITANLPAPLQFLARARQAKSTDLFPLTAGSVLGTCNGGDATKIFGISFPVSDQLAITPEETTLMLTRTADFNNAIAEAVAANSTRLALADVNKAYKDFVTARGAVSNGVFITPSFAPPTGAFSEDGLHPNSRGYAFTANVFIDAINAKFGSTIPRANLANYKGTGLPVNP
;
A
#
# COMPACT_ATOMS: atom_id res chain seq x y z
N ILE A 1 -9.38 11.01 -14.18
CA ILE A 1 -9.90 11.42 -12.86
C ILE A 1 -9.39 12.82 -12.61
N LEU A 2 -10.28 13.78 -12.36
CA LEU A 2 -9.90 15.14 -11.96
C LEU A 2 -9.50 15.12 -10.47
N LEU A 3 -8.30 15.59 -10.15
CA LEU A 3 -7.78 15.68 -8.77
C LEU A 3 -7.25 17.09 -8.49
N THR A 4 -7.13 17.41 -7.20
CA THR A 4 -6.35 18.57 -6.73
C THR A 4 -4.89 18.14 -6.61
N ASP A 5 -3.96 18.96 -7.10
CA ASP A 5 -2.52 18.71 -7.01
C ASP A 5 -1.81 19.92 -6.38
N GLU A 6 -1.28 19.71 -5.19
CA GLU A 6 -0.57 20.68 -4.36
C GLU A 6 0.83 21.04 -4.87
N ALA A 7 1.35 20.37 -5.89
CA ALA A 7 2.56 20.79 -6.61
C ALA A 7 2.27 21.86 -7.67
N LEU A 8 1.01 22.07 -8.08
CA LEU A 8 0.65 23.09 -9.06
C LEU A 8 0.65 24.50 -8.46
N THR A 9 1.01 25.49 -9.27
CA THR A 9 0.85 26.91 -8.91
C THR A 9 -0.61 27.21 -8.58
N ASP A 10 -0.83 27.79 -7.41
CA ASP A 10 -2.17 28.20 -6.98
C ASP A 10 -2.61 29.47 -7.73
N ILE A 11 -3.60 29.32 -8.61
CA ILE A 11 -4.21 30.40 -9.38
C ILE A 11 -5.54 30.88 -8.81
N THR A 12 -5.83 30.64 -7.52
CA THR A 12 -7.09 31.05 -6.85
C THR A 12 -7.38 32.54 -7.06
N ALA A 13 -6.35 33.39 -7.04
CA ALA A 13 -6.46 34.83 -7.26
C ALA A 13 -6.90 35.21 -8.69
N ASN A 14 -6.73 34.31 -9.66
CA ASN A 14 -7.08 34.52 -11.07
C ASN A 14 -8.46 33.95 -11.42
N LEU A 15 -9.14 33.27 -10.49
CA LEU A 15 -10.41 32.59 -10.73
C LEU A 15 -11.57 33.29 -10.00
N PRO A 16 -12.76 33.37 -10.63
CA PRO A 16 -13.95 33.82 -9.93
C PRO A 16 -14.32 32.83 -8.83
N ALA A 17 -14.93 33.31 -7.73
CA ALA A 17 -15.24 32.51 -6.55
C ALA A 17 -15.89 31.13 -6.83
N PRO A 18 -16.85 31.01 -7.77
CA PRO A 18 -17.46 29.71 -8.09
C PRO A 18 -16.52 28.68 -8.70
N LEU A 19 -15.35 29.07 -9.21
CA LEU A 19 -14.38 28.18 -9.88
C LEU A 19 -13.09 27.98 -9.08
N GLN A 20 -12.96 28.57 -7.89
CA GLN A 20 -11.72 28.50 -7.11
C GLN A 20 -11.33 27.07 -6.72
N PHE A 21 -12.28 26.14 -6.66
CA PHE A 21 -11.99 24.71 -6.45
C PHE A 21 -11.15 24.10 -7.60
N LEU A 22 -11.06 24.75 -8.76
CA LEU A 22 -10.23 24.34 -9.89
C LEU A 22 -8.83 24.95 -9.86
N ALA A 23 -8.51 25.79 -8.87
CA ALA A 23 -7.26 26.56 -8.83
C ALA A 23 -5.99 25.70 -8.90
N ARG A 24 -6.08 24.45 -8.44
CA ARG A 24 -4.98 23.48 -8.46
C ARG A 24 -5.43 22.14 -9.05
N ALA A 25 -6.46 22.15 -9.88
CA ALA A 25 -7.02 20.92 -10.42
C ALA A 25 -6.29 20.49 -11.70
N ARG A 26 -6.05 19.18 -11.84
CA ARG A 26 -5.58 18.58 -13.09
C ARG A 26 -6.17 17.20 -13.32
N GLN A 27 -6.06 16.72 -14.55
CA GLN A 27 -6.33 15.31 -14.85
C GLN A 27 -5.22 14.41 -14.30
N ALA A 28 -5.63 13.23 -13.86
CA ALA A 28 -4.75 12.17 -13.41
C ALA A 28 -3.85 11.68 -14.56
N LYS A 29 -2.61 11.37 -14.21
CA LYS A 29 -1.58 10.71 -15.00
C LYS A 29 -1.59 9.22 -14.66
N SER A 30 -0.98 8.39 -15.50
CA SER A 30 -0.81 6.96 -15.24
C SER A 30 0.04 6.65 -14.00
N THR A 31 0.77 7.65 -13.50
CA THR A 31 1.65 7.56 -12.33
C THR A 31 0.97 8.00 -11.03
N ASP A 32 -0.24 8.54 -11.07
CA ASP A 32 -1.00 8.84 -9.85
C ASP A 32 -1.66 7.56 -9.33
N LEU A 33 -1.60 7.35 -8.02
CA LEU A 33 -2.20 6.19 -7.36
C LEU A 33 -3.48 6.62 -6.65
N PHE A 34 -4.52 5.78 -6.74
CA PHE A 34 -5.79 6.01 -6.07
C PHE A 34 -6.05 4.84 -5.12
N PRO A 35 -6.31 5.10 -3.82
CA PRO A 35 -6.67 4.03 -2.89
C PRO A 35 -8.01 3.42 -3.30
N LEU A 36 -8.22 2.14 -2.99
CA LEU A 36 -9.46 1.44 -3.35
C LEU A 36 -10.73 2.14 -2.80
N THR A 37 -10.60 2.77 -1.63
CA THR A 37 -11.66 3.56 -1.00
C THR A 37 -12.13 4.75 -1.83
N ALA A 38 -11.29 5.28 -2.73
CA ALA A 38 -11.68 6.35 -3.66
C ALA A 38 -12.85 5.92 -4.57
N GLY A 39 -12.98 4.61 -4.85
CA GLY A 39 -14.09 4.07 -5.63
C GLY A 39 -15.48 4.36 -5.04
N SER A 40 -15.58 4.59 -3.73
CA SER A 40 -16.84 4.98 -3.09
C SER A 40 -17.24 6.45 -3.31
N VAL A 41 -16.29 7.29 -3.74
CA VAL A 41 -16.46 8.74 -3.90
C VAL A 41 -16.51 9.15 -5.37
N LEU A 42 -15.72 8.49 -6.23
CA LEU A 42 -15.66 8.79 -7.65
C LEU A 42 -17.05 8.70 -8.30
N GLY A 43 -17.43 9.72 -9.07
CA GLY A 43 -18.73 9.79 -9.75
C GLY A 43 -19.89 10.24 -8.88
N THR A 44 -19.70 10.47 -7.58
CA THR A 44 -20.75 11.02 -6.70
C THR A 44 -20.79 12.55 -6.75
N CYS A 45 -21.96 13.12 -6.44
CA CYS A 45 -22.16 14.58 -6.43
C CYS A 45 -21.69 15.19 -5.11
N ASN A 46 -20.87 16.25 -5.17
CA ASN A 46 -20.47 17.01 -4.00
C ASN A 46 -21.67 17.81 -3.45
N GLY A 47 -22.13 17.48 -2.25
CA GLY A 47 -23.27 18.15 -1.61
C GLY A 47 -24.60 18.02 -2.38
N GLY A 48 -24.74 16.99 -3.23
CA GLY A 48 -25.92 16.80 -4.09
C GLY A 48 -25.97 17.68 -5.35
N ASP A 49 -24.94 18.48 -5.62
CA ASP A 49 -24.86 19.31 -6.82
C ASP A 49 -24.45 18.47 -8.04
N ALA A 50 -25.39 18.27 -8.98
CA ALA A 50 -25.19 17.48 -10.20
C ALA A 50 -24.12 18.05 -11.14
N THR A 51 -23.73 19.31 -10.96
CA THR A 51 -22.65 19.94 -11.74
C THR A 51 -21.26 19.70 -11.15
N LYS A 52 -21.19 19.21 -9.90
CA LYS A 52 -19.94 18.98 -9.16
C LYS A 52 -19.76 17.50 -8.84
N ILE A 53 -19.28 16.76 -9.83
CA ILE A 53 -19.09 15.31 -9.74
C ILE A 53 -17.62 15.02 -9.45
N PHE A 54 -17.35 14.33 -8.33
CA PHE A 54 -15.99 13.97 -7.91
C PHE A 54 -15.26 13.15 -8.99
N GLY A 55 -14.06 13.61 -9.36
CA GLY A 55 -13.23 12.96 -10.37
C GLY A 55 -13.62 13.27 -11.81
N ILE A 56 -14.67 14.05 -12.05
CA ILE A 56 -15.15 14.44 -13.40
C ILE A 56 -15.14 15.96 -13.56
N SER A 57 -16.08 16.65 -12.92
CA SER A 57 -16.23 18.12 -12.98
C SER A 57 -15.84 18.81 -11.68
N PHE A 58 -15.67 18.04 -10.60
CA PHE A 58 -15.14 18.49 -9.32
C PHE A 58 -13.93 17.63 -8.95
N PRO A 59 -12.77 18.22 -8.60
CA PRO A 59 -11.58 17.44 -8.30
C PRO A 59 -11.79 16.61 -7.03
N VAL A 60 -11.21 15.41 -7.00
CA VAL A 60 -11.10 14.68 -5.74
C VAL A 60 -10.18 15.42 -4.76
N SER A 61 -10.47 15.26 -3.48
CA SER A 61 -9.63 15.77 -2.39
C SER A 61 -8.28 15.05 -2.38
N ASP A 62 -7.28 15.76 -1.89
CA ASP A 62 -5.90 15.30 -1.68
C ASP A 62 -5.79 13.86 -1.14
N GLN A 63 -6.46 13.56 -0.02
CA GLN A 63 -6.49 12.22 0.61
C GLN A 63 -6.91 11.04 -0.29
N LEU A 64 -7.48 11.30 -1.48
CA LEU A 64 -7.95 10.28 -2.42
C LEU A 64 -7.04 10.13 -3.64
N ALA A 65 -5.94 10.87 -3.74
CA ALA A 65 -4.95 10.73 -4.79
C ALA A 65 -3.55 10.80 -4.19
N ILE A 66 -2.65 9.94 -4.65
CA ILE A 66 -1.23 9.99 -4.28
C ILE A 66 -0.46 10.31 -5.57
N THR A 67 0.17 11.46 -5.59
CA THR A 67 0.98 11.95 -6.70
C THR A 67 2.35 11.27 -6.76
N PRO A 68 3.08 11.36 -7.89
CA PRO A 68 4.46 10.86 -8.00
C PRO A 68 5.42 11.52 -7.00
N GLU A 69 5.21 12.81 -6.73
CA GLU A 69 5.98 13.60 -5.78
C GLU A 69 5.79 13.08 -4.35
N GLU A 70 4.53 12.84 -3.94
CA GLU A 70 4.22 12.22 -2.65
C GLU A 70 4.73 10.78 -2.57
N THR A 71 4.59 9.99 -3.63
CA THR A 71 5.13 8.62 -3.69
C THR A 71 6.64 8.62 -3.44
N THR A 72 7.35 9.54 -4.09
CA THR A 72 8.81 9.70 -3.88
C THR A 72 9.11 10.06 -2.44
N LEU A 73 8.39 11.03 -1.86
CA LEU A 73 8.56 11.44 -0.46
C LEU A 73 8.33 10.26 0.50
N MET A 74 7.25 9.50 0.32
CA MET A 74 6.94 8.32 1.16
C MET A 74 8.04 7.25 1.06
N LEU A 75 8.54 6.97 -0.15
CA LEU A 75 9.58 5.97 -0.37
C LEU A 75 10.92 6.41 0.26
N THR A 76 11.28 7.69 0.14
CA THR A 76 12.45 8.25 0.83
C THR A 76 12.32 8.10 2.33
N ARG A 77 11.20 8.53 2.93
CA ARG A 77 10.99 8.40 4.38
C ARG A 77 10.98 6.95 4.85
N THR A 78 10.41 6.05 4.05
CA THR A 78 10.44 4.61 4.34
C THR A 78 11.87 4.08 4.36
N ALA A 79 12.72 4.50 3.41
CA ALA A 79 14.13 4.14 3.38
C ALA A 79 14.89 4.70 4.59
N ASP A 80 14.65 5.96 4.97
CA ASP A 80 15.26 6.58 6.15
C ASP A 80 14.94 5.80 7.43
N PHE A 81 13.67 5.42 7.63
CA PHE A 81 13.28 4.60 8.78
C PHE A 81 13.92 3.21 8.78
N ASN A 82 13.97 2.55 7.62
CA ASN A 82 14.64 1.24 7.50
C ASN A 82 16.13 1.34 7.82
N ASN A 83 16.80 2.41 7.38
CA ASN A 83 18.20 2.66 7.69
C ASN A 83 18.39 2.89 9.21
N ALA A 84 17.58 3.74 9.84
CA ALA A 84 17.65 3.98 11.27
C ALA A 84 17.43 2.69 12.10
N ILE A 85 16.49 1.83 11.67
CA ILE A 85 16.26 0.51 12.30
C ILE A 85 17.50 -0.39 12.13
N ALA A 86 18.05 -0.47 10.92
CA ALA A 86 19.23 -1.28 10.64
C ALA A 86 20.46 -0.83 11.45
N GLU A 87 20.68 0.48 11.57
CA GLU A 87 21.73 1.07 12.41
C GLU A 87 21.55 0.72 13.89
N ALA A 88 20.33 0.84 14.41
CA ALA A 88 20.02 0.48 15.80
C ALA A 88 20.27 -1.01 16.09
N VAL A 89 19.93 -1.89 15.13
CA VAL A 89 20.22 -3.32 15.22
C VAL A 89 21.72 -3.60 15.14
N ALA A 90 22.45 -2.93 14.25
CA ALA A 90 23.90 -3.09 14.11
C ALA A 90 24.63 -2.69 15.40
N ALA A 91 24.22 -1.58 16.03
CA ALA A 91 24.75 -1.12 17.31
C ALA A 91 24.46 -2.08 18.49
N ASN A 92 23.43 -2.93 18.38
CA ASN A 92 23.03 -3.89 19.40
C ASN A 92 23.06 -5.34 18.88
N SER A 93 24.02 -5.63 18.01
CA SER A 93 24.04 -6.85 17.21
C SER A 93 24.17 -8.14 18.02
N THR A 94 24.51 -8.12 19.31
CA THR A 94 24.50 -9.34 20.14
C THR A 94 23.11 -9.70 20.67
N ARG A 95 22.15 -8.76 20.65
CA ARG A 95 20.82 -8.91 21.26
C ARG A 95 19.66 -8.71 20.28
N LEU A 96 19.91 -8.12 19.12
CA LEU A 96 18.88 -7.82 18.12
C LEU A 96 19.14 -8.58 16.81
N ALA A 97 18.05 -9.02 16.19
CA ALA A 97 18.01 -9.54 14.82
C ALA A 97 17.25 -8.56 13.93
N LEU A 98 17.72 -8.38 12.69
CA LEU A 98 17.03 -7.56 11.70
C LEU A 98 16.21 -8.46 10.78
N ALA A 99 14.89 -8.33 10.80
CA ALA A 99 14.01 -8.92 9.81
C ALA A 99 13.77 -7.91 8.68
N ASP A 100 14.37 -8.15 7.51
CA ASP A 100 14.22 -7.27 6.35
C ASP A 100 12.90 -7.57 5.60
N VAL A 101 11.81 -7.03 6.14
CA VAL A 101 10.47 -7.17 5.56
C VAL A 101 10.38 -6.45 4.21
N ASN A 102 11.08 -5.33 4.03
CA ASN A 102 11.07 -4.59 2.76
C ASN A 102 11.64 -5.43 1.62
N LYS A 103 12.79 -6.07 1.84
CA LYS A 103 13.37 -7.00 0.89
C LYS A 103 12.48 -8.21 0.66
N ALA A 104 11.94 -8.83 1.71
CA ALA A 104 11.09 -10.01 1.57
C ALA A 104 9.85 -9.74 0.68
N TYR A 105 9.22 -8.58 0.82
CA TYR A 105 8.08 -8.20 -0.02
C TYR A 105 8.49 -7.79 -1.45
N LYS A 106 9.63 -7.10 -1.63
CA LYS A 106 10.17 -6.81 -2.98
C LYS A 106 10.48 -8.09 -3.75
N ASP A 107 11.11 -9.06 -3.10
CA ASP A 107 11.41 -10.36 -3.69
C ASP A 107 10.11 -11.11 -4.02
N PHE A 108 9.12 -11.08 -3.12
CA PHE A 108 7.81 -11.70 -3.34
C PHE A 108 7.06 -11.11 -4.54
N VAL A 109 7.08 -9.78 -4.70
CA VAL A 109 6.54 -9.08 -5.87
C VAL A 109 7.29 -9.46 -7.15
N THR A 110 8.62 -9.46 -7.09
CA THR A 110 9.49 -9.77 -8.24
C THR A 110 9.30 -11.20 -8.74
N ALA A 111 9.22 -12.16 -7.81
CA ALA A 111 8.96 -13.56 -8.10
C ALA A 111 7.52 -13.84 -8.55
N ARG A 112 6.60 -12.87 -8.40
CA ARG A 112 5.16 -13.00 -8.67
C ARG A 112 4.48 -14.13 -7.90
N GLY A 113 5.05 -14.53 -6.76
CA GLY A 113 4.50 -15.59 -5.92
C GLY A 113 5.54 -16.27 -5.05
N ALA A 114 5.05 -17.09 -4.11
CA ALA A 114 5.87 -17.91 -3.24
C ALA A 114 5.13 -19.21 -2.90
N VAL A 115 5.89 -20.30 -2.72
CA VAL A 115 5.35 -21.58 -2.25
C VAL A 115 5.88 -21.84 -0.83
N SER A 116 4.98 -22.16 0.10
CA SER A 116 5.35 -22.59 1.45
C SER A 116 4.36 -23.61 1.98
N ASN A 117 4.86 -24.68 2.60
CA ASN A 117 4.04 -25.78 3.14
C ASN A 117 3.01 -26.34 2.14
N GLY A 118 3.38 -26.41 0.84
CA GLY A 118 2.50 -26.88 -0.23
C GLY A 118 1.44 -25.87 -0.68
N VAL A 119 1.45 -24.64 -0.15
CA VAL A 119 0.53 -23.57 -0.52
C VAL A 119 1.23 -22.52 -1.38
N PHE A 120 0.64 -22.21 -2.53
CA PHE A 120 1.07 -21.09 -3.37
C PHE A 120 0.35 -19.80 -2.98
N ILE A 121 1.10 -18.72 -2.79
CA ILE A 121 0.59 -17.38 -2.53
C ILE A 121 1.10 -16.39 -3.58
N THR A 122 0.33 -15.34 -3.84
CA THR A 122 0.65 -14.26 -4.77
C THR A 122 0.59 -12.89 -4.07
N PRO A 123 1.39 -11.90 -4.51
CA PRO A 123 1.37 -10.53 -3.99
C PRO A 123 0.14 -9.78 -4.52
N SER A 124 -1.05 -10.30 -4.22
CA SER A 124 -2.35 -9.87 -4.70
C SER A 124 -3.37 -10.02 -3.57
N PHE A 125 -4.51 -9.33 -3.69
CA PHE A 125 -5.69 -9.59 -2.86
C PHE A 125 -6.66 -10.60 -3.51
N ALA A 126 -6.39 -11.01 -4.76
CA ALA A 126 -7.28 -11.89 -5.51
C ALA A 126 -7.22 -13.34 -4.99
N PRO A 127 -8.36 -13.96 -4.60
CA PRO A 127 -8.39 -15.37 -4.26
C PRO A 127 -8.12 -16.26 -5.49
N PRO A 128 -7.73 -17.53 -5.29
CA PRO A 128 -7.54 -18.21 -4.00
C PRO A 128 -6.13 -18.04 -3.40
N THR A 129 -5.22 -17.35 -4.10
CA THR A 129 -3.79 -17.30 -3.75
C THR A 129 -3.33 -15.97 -3.20
N GLY A 130 -4.18 -14.94 -3.20
CA GLY A 130 -3.84 -13.62 -2.69
C GLY A 130 -3.35 -13.65 -1.24
N ALA A 131 -2.23 -12.98 -0.99
CA ALA A 131 -1.66 -12.78 0.35
C ALA A 131 -2.23 -11.54 1.07
N PHE A 132 -2.95 -10.65 0.37
CA PHE A 132 -3.55 -9.43 0.92
C PHE A 132 -5.07 -9.58 1.13
N SER A 133 -5.60 -8.77 2.04
CA SER A 133 -7.04 -8.64 2.32
C SER A 133 -7.73 -7.78 1.24
N GLU A 134 -9.05 -7.68 1.27
CA GLU A 134 -9.86 -6.92 0.30
C GLU A 134 -9.60 -5.41 0.31
N ASP A 135 -8.93 -4.90 1.35
CA ASP A 135 -8.46 -3.52 1.40
C ASP A 135 -7.26 -3.24 0.48
N GLY A 136 -6.61 -4.29 -0.03
CA GLY A 136 -5.44 -4.21 -0.91
C GLY A 136 -4.16 -3.73 -0.22
N LEU A 137 -4.15 -3.61 1.11
CA LEU A 137 -3.02 -3.08 1.88
C LEU A 137 -2.54 -4.07 2.95
N HIS A 138 -3.43 -4.55 3.79
CA HIS A 138 -3.05 -5.43 4.90
C HIS A 138 -2.95 -6.88 4.41
N PRO A 139 -1.89 -7.63 4.79
CA PRO A 139 -1.87 -9.06 4.57
C PRO A 139 -3.10 -9.72 5.19
N ASN A 140 -3.65 -10.75 4.54
CA ASN A 140 -4.64 -11.61 5.20
C ASN A 140 -3.95 -12.57 6.16
N SER A 141 -4.68 -13.45 6.85
CA SER A 141 -4.08 -14.37 7.84
C SER A 141 -2.94 -15.21 7.26
N ARG A 142 -3.03 -15.62 5.98
CA ARG A 142 -1.96 -16.36 5.30
C ARG A 142 -0.77 -15.46 4.94
N GLY A 143 -1.00 -14.24 4.48
CA GLY A 143 0.07 -13.25 4.25
C GLY A 143 0.79 -12.85 5.54
N TYR A 144 0.08 -12.77 6.68
CA TYR A 144 0.71 -12.57 7.98
C TYR A 144 1.54 -13.78 8.42
N ALA A 145 1.12 -15.00 8.12
CA ALA A 145 1.96 -16.18 8.37
C ALA A 145 3.25 -16.17 7.53
N PHE A 146 3.19 -15.72 6.26
CA PHE A 146 4.38 -15.47 5.45
C PHE A 146 5.29 -14.41 6.09
N THR A 147 4.71 -13.30 6.56
CA THR A 147 5.46 -12.21 7.20
C THR A 147 6.10 -12.67 8.52
N ALA A 148 5.39 -13.43 9.35
CA ALA A 148 5.91 -14.00 10.58
C ALA A 148 7.13 -14.89 10.32
N ASN A 149 7.12 -15.64 9.22
CA ASN A 149 8.27 -16.45 8.83
C ASN A 149 9.51 -15.62 8.48
N VAL A 150 9.37 -14.39 7.96
CA VAL A 150 10.51 -13.47 7.75
C VAL A 150 11.18 -13.13 9.08
N PHE A 151 10.39 -12.87 10.13
CA PHE A 151 10.92 -12.63 11.48
C PHE A 151 11.54 -13.87 12.11
N ILE A 152 10.86 -15.02 12.00
CA ILE A 152 11.35 -16.30 12.53
C ILE A 152 12.68 -16.67 11.88
N ASP A 153 12.80 -16.53 10.56
CA ASP A 153 14.04 -16.80 9.83
C ASP A 153 15.17 -15.88 10.29
N ALA A 154 14.91 -14.59 10.48
CA ALA A 154 15.89 -13.63 10.97
C ALA A 154 16.38 -13.98 12.39
N ILE A 155 15.47 -14.37 13.29
CA ILE A 155 15.79 -14.78 14.67
C ILE A 155 16.63 -16.06 14.66
N ASN A 156 16.19 -17.10 13.93
CA ASN A 156 16.89 -18.37 13.85
C ASN A 156 18.29 -18.19 13.25
N ALA A 157 18.43 -17.41 12.18
CA ALA A 157 19.72 -17.11 11.57
C ALA A 157 20.65 -16.33 12.50
N LYS A 158 20.11 -15.37 13.27
CA LYS A 158 20.91 -14.52 14.16
C LYS A 158 21.40 -15.23 15.41
N PHE A 159 20.53 -16.02 16.03
CA PHE A 159 20.76 -16.58 17.36
C PHE A 159 20.98 -18.10 17.37
N GLY A 160 20.96 -18.76 16.20
CA GLY A 160 21.03 -20.22 16.11
C GLY A 160 19.84 -20.92 16.76
N SER A 161 18.71 -20.22 16.86
CA SER A 161 17.47 -20.76 17.44
C SER A 161 16.77 -21.74 16.50
N THR A 162 15.84 -22.51 17.06
CA THR A 162 15.07 -23.54 16.34
C THR A 162 13.56 -23.25 16.36
N ILE A 163 13.18 -21.96 16.30
CA ILE A 163 11.77 -21.55 16.31
C ILE A 163 11.11 -22.10 15.04
N PRO A 164 10.02 -22.89 15.16
CA PRO A 164 9.35 -23.43 13.99
C PRO A 164 8.66 -22.33 13.19
N ARG A 165 8.74 -22.41 11.87
CA ARG A 165 8.01 -21.55 10.94
C ARG A 165 6.49 -21.76 11.10
N ALA A 166 5.73 -20.68 10.95
CA ALA A 166 4.29 -20.74 10.78
C ALA A 166 3.97 -21.54 9.50
N ASN A 167 3.13 -22.56 9.62
CA ASN A 167 2.67 -23.35 8.49
C ASN A 167 1.56 -22.61 7.74
N LEU A 168 1.84 -22.12 6.53
CA LEU A 168 0.89 -21.32 5.75
C LEU A 168 -0.42 -22.07 5.43
N ALA A 169 -0.40 -23.41 5.38
CA ALA A 169 -1.60 -24.23 5.17
C ALA A 169 -2.61 -24.14 6.32
N ASN A 170 -2.16 -23.78 7.52
CA ASN A 170 -3.03 -23.61 8.69
C ASN A 170 -3.77 -22.27 8.68
N TYR A 171 -3.43 -21.35 7.77
CA TYR A 171 -4.01 -20.02 7.69
C TYR A 171 -4.84 -19.87 6.42
N LYS A 172 -6.05 -19.34 6.60
CA LYS A 172 -6.95 -19.05 5.49
C LYS A 172 -6.49 -17.79 4.76
N GLY A 173 -6.54 -17.84 3.44
CA GLY A 173 -6.51 -16.63 2.61
C GLY A 173 -7.91 -16.01 2.57
N THR A 174 -7.99 -14.84 1.95
CA THR A 174 -9.24 -14.18 1.62
C THR A 174 -10.14 -15.12 0.80
N GLY A 175 -11.39 -15.29 1.21
CA GLY A 175 -12.39 -16.07 0.49
C GLY A 175 -13.46 -15.13 -0.04
N LEU A 176 -13.50 -14.87 -1.35
CA LEU A 176 -14.66 -14.22 -1.96
C LEU A 176 -15.88 -15.16 -1.86
N PRO A 177 -17.11 -14.62 -1.85
CA PRO A 177 -18.28 -15.42 -2.15
C PRO A 177 -18.04 -16.17 -3.46
N VAL A 178 -18.09 -17.50 -3.42
CA VAL A 178 -17.99 -18.36 -4.60
C VAL A 178 -19.33 -18.39 -5.33
N ASN A 179 -19.83 -17.21 -5.70
CA ASN A 179 -20.79 -16.95 -6.77
C ASN A 179 -21.19 -15.46 -6.76
N PRO A 180 -21.15 -14.76 -7.90
CA PRO A 180 -21.83 -13.48 -8.05
C PRO A 180 -23.36 -13.63 -7.95
#